data_AF-A0A2V5W397-F1
#
_entry.id   AF-A0A2V5W397-F1
#
_cell.length_a   1.000
_cell.length_b   1.000
_cell.length_c   1.000
_cell.angle_alpha   90.00
_cell.angle_beta   90.00
_cell.angle_gamma   90.00
#
_symmetry.space_group_name_H-M   'P 1'
#
loop_
_entity.id
_entity.type
_entity.pdbx_description
1 polymer ?
#
loop_
_entity_poly.entity_id
_entity_poly.type
_entity_poly.pdbx_seq_one_letter_code
_entity_poly.pdbx_strand_id
1 'polypeptide(L)'
;MGLKCVAIYRDGSKRSQPLNTRKTSEGGNETDASGEMERLSGRIRELESEIARLRAQMVPPLRRRLPETRTAITHKFDIAGHEGYLTVGLFEDGRPGELFITMAKEGSTIGGLMDCIGTLTSMALQYGVPFEALVKKFAHQRFEPSGFTKNPDIRNASSIIDYVFRWMALQFIPEYREANGVKQPDLPIPGLLEEIKKKINRPVPELPLAEDETTISIRSAAANSGKGLGNGHAATQGRTITSISDAVAHFQQDAPACPNCGHVTVRNGACFKCLNCGESLGCS
;
A
#
# COMPACT_ATOMS: atom_id res chain seq x y z
N MET A 1 -21.03 -91.86 18.57
CA MET A 1 -20.09 -91.61 17.45
C MET A 1 -20.21 -90.14 17.06
N GLY A 2 -19.13 -89.37 17.15
CA GLY A 2 -19.08 -88.00 16.64
C GLY A 2 -17.73 -87.80 15.95
N LEU A 3 -17.75 -87.64 14.64
CA LEU A 3 -16.57 -87.61 13.77
C LEU A 3 -15.68 -86.39 14.13
N LYS A 4 -14.41 -86.65 14.46
CA LYS A 4 -13.36 -85.62 14.55
C LYS A 4 -12.81 -85.39 13.14
N CYS A 5 -13.17 -84.27 12.52
CA CYS A 5 -12.59 -83.87 11.24
C CYS A 5 -11.26 -83.14 11.48
N VAL A 6 -10.21 -83.49 10.72
CA VAL A 6 -8.95 -82.74 10.69
C VAL A 6 -9.01 -81.76 9.53
N ALA A 7 -9.00 -80.45 9.83
CA ALA A 7 -8.90 -79.41 8.81
C ALA A 7 -7.42 -79.14 8.51
N ILE A 8 -6.96 -79.48 7.31
CA ILE A 8 -5.63 -79.15 6.82
C ILE A 8 -5.73 -77.82 6.07
N TYR A 9 -5.09 -76.78 6.61
CA TYR A 9 -4.99 -75.49 5.93
C TYR A 9 -3.73 -75.46 5.08
N ARG A 10 -3.86 -75.03 3.82
CA ARG A 10 -2.70 -74.79 2.94
C ARG A 10 -2.14 -73.40 3.23
N ASP A 11 -0.80 -73.29 3.29
CA ASP A 11 -0.14 -72.02 3.59
C ASP A 11 -0.58 -70.90 2.62
N GLY A 12 -0.95 -69.75 3.20
CA GLY A 12 -1.54 -68.61 2.49
C GLY A 12 -3.07 -68.55 2.47
N SER A 13 -3.78 -69.56 3.00
CA SER A 13 -5.27 -69.60 3.01
C SER A 13 -5.93 -68.65 4.01
N LYS A 14 -5.19 -67.99 4.92
CA LYS A 14 -5.74 -67.00 5.87
C LYS A 14 -4.97 -65.69 5.73
N ARG A 15 -5.72 -64.59 5.52
CA ARG A 15 -5.17 -63.23 5.30
C ARG A 15 -4.46 -62.65 6.53
N SER A 16 -4.77 -63.18 7.71
CA SER A 16 -4.01 -62.98 8.94
C SER A 16 -4.06 -64.27 9.76
N GLN A 17 -2.90 -64.72 10.22
CA GLN A 17 -2.83 -65.75 11.24
C GLN A 17 -3.10 -65.09 12.61
N PRO A 18 -3.98 -65.67 13.46
CA PRO A 18 -4.05 -65.24 14.85
C PRO A 18 -2.73 -65.62 15.52
N LEU A 19 -1.97 -64.61 15.94
CA LEU A 19 -0.71 -64.78 16.64
C LEU A 19 -1.00 -65.51 17.96
N ASN A 20 -0.53 -66.74 18.07
CA ASN A 20 -0.76 -67.57 19.24
C ASN A 20 0.18 -67.10 20.36
N THR A 21 -0.28 -66.20 21.23
CA THR A 21 0.47 -65.82 22.45
C THR A 21 0.33 -66.90 23.52
N ARG A 22 0.82 -68.11 23.22
CA ARG A 22 1.16 -69.06 24.28
C ARG A 22 2.58 -68.73 24.73
N LYS A 23 2.71 -68.29 25.99
CA LYS A 23 3.97 -68.35 26.74
C LYS A 23 4.52 -69.76 26.58
N THR A 24 5.48 -69.91 25.69
CA THR A 24 6.30 -71.10 25.51
C THR A 24 7.57 -70.80 26.27
N SER A 25 7.81 -71.58 27.32
CA SER A 25 8.89 -71.40 28.28
C SER A 25 10.26 -71.81 27.76
N GLU A 26 10.47 -71.88 26.44
CA GLU A 26 11.76 -72.21 25.85
C GLU A 26 11.94 -71.45 24.52
N GLY A 27 12.84 -70.46 24.52
CA GLY A 27 13.58 -70.07 23.32
C GLY A 27 13.14 -68.85 22.49
N GLY A 28 12.53 -67.82 23.09
CA GLY A 28 12.37 -66.50 22.46
C GLY A 28 12.93 -65.40 23.37
N ASN A 29 13.88 -64.61 22.88
CA ASN A 29 14.66 -63.59 23.61
C ASN A 29 13.80 -62.56 24.39
N GLU A 30 13.33 -62.89 25.60
CA GLU A 30 12.87 -61.90 26.60
C GLU A 30 14.04 -61.04 27.12
N THR A 31 15.29 -61.47 26.87
CA THR A 31 16.53 -60.74 27.18
C THR A 31 16.81 -59.55 26.26
N ASP A 32 16.32 -59.55 25.02
CA ASP A 32 16.54 -58.42 24.10
C ASP A 32 15.56 -57.26 24.37
N ALA A 33 14.30 -57.55 24.68
CA ALA A 33 13.31 -56.51 24.98
C ALA A 33 13.59 -55.77 26.30
N SER A 34 14.12 -56.49 27.31
CA SER A 34 14.57 -55.88 28.57
C SER A 34 15.85 -55.06 28.38
N GLY A 35 16.80 -55.55 27.57
CA GLY A 35 18.01 -54.80 27.21
C GLY A 35 17.75 -53.55 26.36
N GLU A 36 16.80 -53.61 25.41
CA GLU A 36 16.35 -52.44 24.65
C GLU A 36 15.60 -51.43 25.52
N MET A 37 14.74 -51.89 26.44
CA MET A 37 14.07 -51.01 27.41
C MET A 37 15.06 -50.30 28.32
N GLU A 38 16.09 -50.99 28.81
CA GLU A 38 17.14 -50.40 29.64
C GLU A 38 17.96 -49.35 28.85
N ARG A 39 18.30 -49.64 27.59
CA ARG A 39 18.99 -48.70 26.68
C ARG A 39 18.14 -47.47 26.37
N LEU A 40 16.86 -47.65 26.05
CA LEU A 40 15.91 -46.57 25.80
C LEU A 40 15.72 -45.70 27.04
N SER A 41 15.61 -46.32 28.23
CA SER A 41 15.49 -45.62 29.51
C SER A 41 16.75 -44.82 29.84
N GLY A 42 17.93 -45.37 29.57
CA GLY A 42 19.20 -44.66 29.69
C GLY A 42 19.27 -43.45 28.75
N ARG A 43 18.83 -43.61 27.50
CA ARG A 43 18.81 -42.52 26.51
C ARG A 43 17.81 -41.43 26.85
N ILE A 44 16.65 -41.77 27.41
CA ILE A 44 15.65 -40.81 27.89
C ILE A 44 16.23 -39.98 29.02
N ARG A 45 16.90 -40.60 30.01
CA ARG A 45 17.58 -39.85 31.09
C ARG A 45 18.67 -38.91 30.58
N GLU A 46 19.45 -39.35 29.60
CA GLU A 46 20.46 -38.52 28.95
C GLU A 46 19.81 -37.29 28.28
N LEU A 47 18.77 -37.51 27.49
CA LEU A 47 18.03 -36.46 26.80
C LEU A 47 17.33 -35.50 27.77
N GLU A 48 16.75 -36.01 28.85
CA GLU A 48 16.15 -35.18 29.91
C GLU A 48 17.19 -34.29 30.59
N SER A 49 18.40 -34.83 30.85
CA SER A 49 19.49 -34.07 31.44
C SER A 49 20.02 -32.98 30.51
N GLU A 50 20.12 -33.28 29.20
CA GLU A 50 20.55 -32.31 28.19
C GLU A 50 19.46 -31.24 27.97
N ILE A 51 18.18 -31.61 27.94
CA ILE A 51 17.06 -30.66 27.91
C ILE A 51 17.07 -29.77 29.15
N ALA A 52 17.33 -30.31 30.35
CA ALA A 52 17.41 -29.54 31.57
C ALA A 52 18.58 -28.54 31.54
N ARG A 53 19.74 -28.97 31.03
CA ARG A 53 20.93 -28.13 30.84
C ARG A 53 20.69 -27.03 29.81
N LEU A 54 20.08 -27.35 28.67
CA LEU A 54 19.71 -26.37 27.64
C LEU A 54 18.69 -25.37 28.17
N ARG A 55 17.66 -25.82 28.89
CA ARG A 55 16.68 -24.94 29.55
C ARG A 55 17.32 -24.03 30.59
N ALA A 56 18.32 -24.51 31.34
CA ALA A 56 19.06 -23.69 32.29
C ALA A 56 19.98 -22.64 31.60
N GLN A 57 20.43 -22.92 30.38
CA GLN A 57 21.17 -21.97 29.54
C GLN A 57 20.26 -20.96 28.83
N MET A 58 18.98 -21.28 28.66
CA MET A 58 17.98 -20.34 28.16
C MET A 58 17.65 -19.32 29.25
N VAL A 59 18.33 -18.18 29.21
CA VAL A 59 17.95 -16.99 29.98
C VAL A 59 16.49 -16.67 29.62
N PRO A 60 15.55 -16.62 30.59
CA PRO A 60 14.19 -16.20 30.29
C PRO A 60 14.25 -14.82 29.63
N PRO A 61 13.47 -14.55 28.57
CA PRO A 61 13.59 -13.31 27.83
C PRO A 61 13.28 -12.16 28.78
N LEU A 62 14.34 -11.48 29.23
CA LEU A 62 14.23 -10.41 30.20
C LEU A 62 13.85 -9.17 29.41
N ARG A 63 12.69 -8.60 29.73
CA ARG A 63 12.23 -7.36 29.12
C ARG A 63 13.28 -6.26 29.33
N ARG A 64 13.95 -5.85 28.26
CA ARG A 64 14.84 -4.67 28.27
C ARG A 64 13.96 -3.42 28.21
N ARG A 65 13.73 -2.80 29.36
CA ARG A 65 13.03 -1.51 29.42
C ARG A 65 13.93 -0.41 28.85
N LEU A 66 13.31 0.55 28.19
CA LEU A 66 13.99 1.76 27.74
C LEU A 66 14.08 2.76 28.91
N PRO A 67 15.09 3.66 28.90
CA PRO A 67 15.22 4.72 29.88
C PRO A 67 14.07 5.75 29.76
N GLU A 68 13.81 6.47 30.84
CA GLU A 68 12.75 7.50 30.90
C GLU A 68 13.00 8.64 29.90
N THR A 69 14.27 9.03 29.75
CA THR A 69 14.72 9.99 28.74
C THR A 69 15.45 9.25 27.62
N ARG A 70 14.99 9.43 26.38
CA ARG A 70 15.48 8.69 25.21
C ARG A 70 15.29 9.48 23.93
N THR A 71 16.05 9.11 22.90
CA THR A 71 15.87 9.63 21.55
C THR A 71 14.69 8.93 20.87
N ALA A 72 13.92 9.71 20.12
CA ALA A 72 12.80 9.20 19.34
C ALA A 72 12.75 9.89 17.98
N ILE A 73 12.31 9.15 16.96
CA ILE A 73 12.10 9.66 15.61
C ILE A 73 10.60 9.71 15.37
N THR A 74 10.09 10.90 15.04
CA THR A 74 8.68 11.08 14.70
C THR A 74 8.53 11.38 13.22
N HIS A 75 7.59 10.70 12.57
CA HIS A 75 7.29 10.85 11.15
C HIS A 75 5.78 11.01 10.94
N LYS A 76 5.39 12.04 10.20
CA LYS A 76 4.00 12.23 9.78
C LYS A 76 3.73 11.41 8.52
N PHE A 77 2.64 10.65 8.51
CA PHE A 77 2.20 9.93 7.33
C PHE A 77 0.75 10.28 6.97
N ASP A 78 0.44 10.05 5.70
CA ASP A 78 -0.90 10.18 5.12
C ASP A 78 -1.09 8.99 4.18
N ILE A 79 -2.16 8.23 4.40
CA ILE A 79 -2.55 7.10 3.56
C ILE A 79 -4.01 7.29 3.18
N ALA A 80 -4.28 7.55 1.90
CA ALA A 80 -5.64 7.77 1.39
C ALA A 80 -6.45 8.81 2.20
N GLY A 81 -5.82 9.89 2.68
CA GLY A 81 -6.49 10.93 3.47
C GLY A 81 -6.63 10.60 4.97
N HIS A 82 -6.09 9.46 5.43
CA HIS A 82 -5.90 9.18 6.84
C HIS A 82 -4.53 9.64 7.28
N GLU A 83 -4.48 10.76 8.00
CA GLU A 83 -3.24 11.29 8.57
C GLU A 83 -2.95 10.69 9.95
N GLY A 84 -1.67 10.47 10.23
CA GLY A 84 -1.20 9.99 11.52
C GLY A 84 0.27 10.35 11.74
N TYR A 85 0.71 10.16 12.98
CA TYR A 85 2.09 10.30 13.41
C TYR A 85 2.61 8.96 13.89
N LEU A 86 3.83 8.66 13.48
CA LEU A 86 4.57 7.48 13.86
C LEU A 86 5.74 7.95 14.73
N THR A 87 5.85 7.47 15.96
CA THR A 87 6.97 7.78 16.85
C THR A 87 7.69 6.50 17.23
N VAL A 88 8.96 6.40 16.88
CA VAL A 88 9.83 5.27 17.19
C VAL A 88 10.82 5.67 18.27
N GLY A 89 10.75 5.04 19.43
CA GLY A 89 11.73 5.20 20.51
C GLY A 89 12.95 4.32 20.26
N LEU A 90 14.14 4.87 20.46
CA LEU A 90 15.41 4.18 20.22
C LEU A 90 16.02 3.68 21.52
N PHE A 91 16.72 2.55 21.45
CA PHE A 91 17.69 2.17 22.46
C PHE A 91 18.96 3.04 22.35
N GLU A 92 19.80 2.99 23.38
CA GLU A 92 21.13 3.62 23.38
C GLU A 92 22.00 3.16 22.19
N ASP A 93 21.77 1.94 21.71
CA ASP A 93 22.45 1.34 20.56
C ASP A 93 21.92 1.82 19.19
N GLY A 94 20.94 2.74 19.17
CA GLY A 94 20.28 3.23 17.95
C GLY A 94 19.29 2.25 17.31
N ARG A 95 19.02 1.10 17.94
CA ARG A 95 18.00 0.13 17.48
C ARG A 95 16.59 0.58 17.89
N PRO A 96 15.55 0.26 17.10
CA PRO A 96 14.17 0.55 17.49
C PRO A 96 13.76 -0.28 18.71
N GLY A 97 13.17 0.38 19.72
CA GLY A 97 12.74 -0.25 20.96
C GLY A 97 11.28 -0.04 21.31
N GLU A 98 10.66 1.05 20.84
CA GLU A 98 9.24 1.32 21.01
C GLU A 98 8.63 1.90 19.75
N LEU A 99 7.32 1.67 19.60
CA LEU A 99 6.50 2.09 18.48
C LEU A 99 5.20 2.68 18.99
N PHE A 100 4.94 3.95 18.67
CA PHE A 100 3.67 4.62 18.91
C PHE A 100 3.09 5.09 17.58
N ILE A 101 1.79 4.88 17.40
CA ILE A 101 1.07 5.27 16.19
C ILE A 101 -0.14 6.09 16.64
N THR A 102 -0.09 7.40 16.42
CA THR A 102 -1.18 8.32 16.78
C THR A 102 -1.94 8.70 15.52
N MET A 103 -3.22 8.37 15.45
CA MET A 103 -4.07 8.74 14.31
C MET A 103 -4.69 10.12 14.55
N ALA A 104 -4.85 10.93 13.49
CA ALA A 104 -5.42 12.28 13.60
C ALA A 104 -6.90 12.29 14.05
N LYS A 105 -7.64 11.21 13.81
CA LYS A 105 -9.01 11.02 14.30
C LYS A 105 -8.99 10.16 15.57
N GLU A 106 -8.83 10.83 16.71
CA GLU A 106 -8.88 10.22 18.03
C GLU A 106 -10.25 9.58 18.30
N GLY A 107 -10.27 8.46 19.04
CA GLY A 107 -11.51 7.76 19.40
C GLY A 107 -12.12 6.87 18.31
N SER A 108 -11.45 6.68 17.17
CA SER A 108 -11.87 5.71 16.15
C SER A 108 -11.43 4.28 16.49
N THR A 109 -12.14 3.26 15.99
CA THR A 109 -11.73 1.84 16.10
C THR A 109 -10.32 1.62 15.54
N ILE A 110 -9.96 2.37 14.49
CA ILE A 110 -8.62 2.33 13.89
C ILE A 110 -7.59 2.89 14.87
N GLY A 111 -7.87 4.02 15.53
CA GLY A 111 -7.00 4.59 16.56
C GLY A 111 -6.69 3.59 17.67
N GLY A 112 -7.73 3.01 18.28
CA GLY A 112 -7.55 2.01 19.35
C GLY A 112 -6.81 0.75 18.88
N LEU A 113 -7.06 0.29 17.66
CA LEU A 113 -6.33 -0.84 17.07
C LEU A 113 -4.84 -0.50 16.87
N MET A 114 -4.53 0.70 16.38
CA MET A 114 -3.16 1.16 16.19
C MET A 114 -2.42 1.33 17.53
N ASP A 115 -3.08 1.81 18.58
CA ASP A 115 -2.51 1.89 19.93
C ASP A 115 -2.15 0.50 20.49
N CYS A 116 -3.04 -0.48 20.29
CA CYS A 116 -2.78 -1.87 20.67
C CYS A 116 -1.59 -2.44 19.89
N ILE A 117 -1.51 -2.22 18.58
CA ILE A 117 -0.41 -2.71 17.74
C ILE A 117 0.91 -2.04 18.12
N GLY A 118 0.92 -0.73 18.37
CA GLY A 118 2.09 0.00 18.85
C GLY A 118 2.60 -0.57 20.18
N THR A 119 1.69 -0.80 21.12
CA THR A 119 2.02 -1.40 22.43
C THR A 119 2.55 -2.83 22.30
N LEU A 120 1.91 -3.67 21.48
CA LEU A 120 2.34 -5.05 21.22
C LEU A 120 3.72 -5.09 20.57
N THR A 121 3.95 -4.22 19.57
CA THR A 121 5.25 -4.13 18.87
C THR A 121 6.34 -3.63 19.80
N SER A 122 6.04 -2.62 20.63
CA SER A 122 6.94 -2.13 21.68
C SER A 122 7.32 -3.24 22.65
N MET A 123 6.35 -4.04 23.08
CA MET A 123 6.61 -5.17 23.96
C MET A 123 7.50 -6.22 23.27
N ALA A 124 7.18 -6.59 22.03
CA ALA A 124 7.98 -7.55 21.25
C ALA A 124 9.44 -7.10 21.09
N LEU A 125 9.68 -5.84 20.76
CA LEU A 125 11.04 -5.28 20.63
C LEU A 125 11.79 -5.30 21.97
N GLN A 126 11.11 -4.99 23.08
CA GLN A 126 11.72 -5.03 24.42
C GLN A 126 12.05 -6.45 24.90
N TYR A 127 11.36 -7.48 24.40
CA TYR A 127 11.69 -8.89 24.64
C TYR A 127 12.71 -9.46 23.65
N GLY A 128 13.28 -8.63 22.76
CA GLY A 128 14.36 -9.04 21.85
C GLY A 128 13.88 -9.75 20.59
N VAL A 129 12.61 -9.60 20.21
CA VAL A 129 12.15 -10.10 18.90
C VAL A 129 12.91 -9.37 17.78
N PRO A 130 13.55 -10.11 16.85
CA PRO A 130 14.32 -9.48 15.78
C PRO A 130 13.42 -8.63 14.88
N PHE A 131 13.83 -7.38 14.68
CA PHE A 131 13.06 -6.41 13.91
C PHE A 131 12.87 -6.86 12.45
N GLU A 132 13.86 -7.51 11.83
CA GLU A 132 13.71 -7.99 10.44
C GLU A 132 12.60 -9.03 10.30
N ALA A 133 12.38 -9.86 11.33
CA ALA A 133 11.29 -10.84 11.31
C ALA A 133 9.91 -10.17 11.36
N LEU A 134 9.78 -9.10 12.15
CA LEU A 134 8.56 -8.30 12.20
C LEU A 134 8.29 -7.64 10.84
N VAL A 135 9.31 -6.99 10.25
CA VAL A 135 9.20 -6.39 8.91
C VAL A 135 8.77 -7.42 7.88
N LYS A 136 9.42 -8.59 7.84
CA LYS A 136 9.08 -9.65 6.88
C LYS A 136 7.63 -10.13 7.01
N LYS A 137 7.06 -10.12 8.23
CA LYS A 137 5.70 -10.59 8.50
C LYS A 137 4.65 -9.53 8.19
N PHE A 138 4.91 -8.28 8.56
CA PHE A 138 3.95 -7.19 8.53
C PHE A 138 4.04 -6.33 7.26
N ALA A 139 5.18 -6.33 6.57
CA ALA A 139 5.27 -5.75 5.24
C ALA A 139 4.29 -6.45 4.30
N HIS A 140 3.62 -5.64 3.49
CA HIS A 140 2.61 -6.00 2.49
C HIS A 140 1.35 -6.66 3.04
N GLN A 141 1.10 -6.58 4.36
CA GLN A 141 -0.20 -6.93 4.91
C GLN A 141 -1.28 -6.00 4.34
N ARG A 142 -2.40 -6.60 3.92
CA ARG A 142 -3.48 -5.88 3.21
C ARG A 142 -4.70 -5.76 4.10
N PHE A 143 -5.09 -4.53 4.41
CA PHE A 143 -6.34 -4.19 5.06
C PHE A 143 -6.56 -2.67 4.96
N GLU A 144 -7.80 -2.22 5.10
CA GLU A 144 -8.15 -0.81 5.04
C GLU A 144 -7.78 -0.09 6.37
N PRO A 145 -7.30 1.16 6.34
CA PRO A 145 -7.08 2.03 5.18
C PRO A 145 -5.85 1.66 4.34
N SER A 146 -6.01 1.69 3.01
CA SER A 146 -4.94 1.44 2.03
C SER A 146 -5.00 2.46 0.90
N GLY A 147 -3.88 2.75 0.25
CA GLY A 147 -3.84 3.64 -0.90
C GLY A 147 -2.55 4.40 -1.07
N PHE A 148 -2.63 5.50 -1.81
CA PHE A 148 -1.48 6.36 -2.09
C PHE A 148 -1.04 7.12 -0.84
N THR A 149 0.28 7.30 -0.73
CA THR A 149 0.90 8.05 0.37
C THR A 149 1.65 9.26 -0.16
N LYS A 150 1.91 10.22 0.73
CA LYS A 150 2.73 11.41 0.42
C LYS A 150 4.24 11.14 0.40
N ASN A 151 4.69 9.97 0.84
CA ASN A 151 6.12 9.65 0.93
C ASN A 151 6.66 9.17 -0.44
N PRO A 152 7.70 9.81 -1.00
CA PRO A 152 8.29 9.40 -2.28
C PRO A 152 8.82 7.96 -2.28
N ASP A 153 9.34 7.48 -1.14
CA ASP A 153 9.90 6.13 -1.01
C ASP A 153 8.82 5.05 -0.97
N ILE A 154 7.62 5.37 -0.46
CA ILE A 154 6.50 4.43 -0.33
C ILE A 154 5.26 5.05 -0.98
N ARG A 155 5.21 5.02 -2.31
CA ARG A 155 4.12 5.68 -3.06
C ARG A 155 2.74 5.10 -2.78
N ASN A 156 2.66 3.80 -2.52
CA ASN A 156 1.43 3.08 -2.23
C ASN A 156 1.67 2.14 -1.04
N ALA A 157 0.75 2.19 -0.08
CA ALA A 157 0.68 1.30 1.06
C ALA A 157 -0.58 0.43 1.00
N SER A 158 -0.40 -0.87 1.22
CA SER A 158 -1.52 -1.83 1.27
C SER A 158 -2.26 -1.84 2.60
N SER A 159 -1.70 -1.18 3.62
CA SER A 159 -2.32 -0.90 4.91
C SER A 159 -1.49 0.11 5.72
N ILE A 160 -2.02 0.60 6.85
CA ILE A 160 -1.26 1.43 7.80
C ILE A 160 -0.07 0.65 8.37
N ILE A 161 -0.27 -0.61 8.76
CA ILE A 161 0.79 -1.46 9.31
C ILE A 161 1.88 -1.71 8.25
N ASP A 162 1.48 -2.01 7.01
CA ASP A 162 2.40 -2.16 5.88
C ASP A 162 3.29 -0.92 5.75
N TYR A 163 2.69 0.27 5.73
CA TYR A 163 3.44 1.52 5.65
C TYR A 163 4.41 1.69 6.82
N VAL A 164 3.95 1.47 8.06
CA VAL A 164 4.77 1.66 9.26
C VAL A 164 5.99 0.75 9.24
N PHE A 165 5.82 -0.55 8.99
CA PHE A 165 6.95 -1.48 8.98
C PHE A 165 7.86 -1.28 7.78
N ARG A 166 7.34 -0.92 6.60
CA ARG A 166 8.17 -0.57 5.45
C ARG A 166 8.96 0.71 5.68
N TRP A 167 8.35 1.73 6.28
CA TRP A 167 9.05 2.97 6.63
C TRP A 167 10.13 2.71 7.67
N MET A 168 9.83 1.95 8.73
CA MET A 168 10.84 1.58 9.72
C MET A 168 11.96 0.74 9.09
N ALA A 169 11.64 -0.19 8.19
CA ALA A 169 12.64 -0.98 7.48
C ALA A 169 13.58 -0.11 6.63
N LEU A 170 13.03 0.89 5.93
CA LEU A 170 13.84 1.87 5.20
C LEU A 170 14.75 2.69 6.12
N GLN A 171 14.38 2.90 7.38
CA GLN A 171 15.21 3.66 8.34
C GLN A 171 16.27 2.81 9.03
N PHE A 172 15.95 1.59 9.43
CA PHE A 172 16.80 0.78 10.32
C PHE A 172 17.50 -0.40 9.64
N ILE A 173 17.09 -0.79 8.43
CA ILE A 173 17.68 -1.92 7.70
C ILE A 173 18.29 -1.40 6.39
N PRO A 174 19.62 -1.19 6.33
CA PRO A 174 20.30 -0.71 5.13
C PRO A 174 20.02 -1.57 3.89
N GLU A 175 20.01 -2.89 4.04
CA GLU A 175 19.77 -3.84 2.95
C GLU A 175 18.35 -3.69 2.38
N TYR A 176 17.37 -3.39 3.24
CA TYR A 176 16.00 -3.13 2.82
C TYR A 176 15.89 -1.81 2.05
N ARG A 177 16.64 -0.78 2.48
CA ARG A 177 16.74 0.50 1.78
C ARG A 177 17.37 0.35 0.40
N GLU A 178 18.43 -0.44 0.27
CA GLU A 178 19.06 -0.67 -1.03
C GLU A 178 18.19 -1.48 -1.99
N ALA A 179 17.40 -2.43 -1.47
CA ALA A 179 16.50 -3.24 -2.28
C ALA A 179 15.26 -2.46 -2.74
N ASN A 180 14.66 -1.66 -1.85
CA ASN A 180 13.34 -1.05 -2.04
C ASN A 180 13.36 0.48 -2.14
N GLY A 181 14.49 1.12 -1.89
CA GLY A 181 14.65 2.55 -2.04
C GLY A 181 14.43 2.99 -3.49
N VAL A 182 14.08 4.26 -3.67
CA VAL A 182 13.87 4.83 -5.00
C VAL A 182 15.21 4.84 -5.74
N LYS A 183 15.44 3.81 -6.56
CA LYS A 183 16.56 3.74 -7.50
C LYS A 183 16.28 4.61 -8.73
N GLN A 184 15.88 5.86 -8.53
CA GLN A 184 16.15 6.85 -9.54
C GLN A 184 17.55 7.36 -9.22
N PRO A 185 18.60 6.91 -9.94
CA PRO A 185 19.73 7.81 -10.07
C PRO A 185 19.11 9.11 -10.57
N ASP A 186 19.40 10.22 -9.90
CA ASP A 186 19.32 11.53 -10.54
C ASP A 186 20.19 11.40 -11.76
N LEU A 187 19.60 11.01 -12.89
CA LEU A 187 20.26 11.06 -14.17
C LEU A 187 20.60 12.53 -14.30
N PRO A 188 21.88 12.92 -14.31
CA PRO A 188 22.23 14.30 -14.57
C PRO A 188 21.84 14.53 -16.01
N ILE A 189 20.60 15.01 -16.25
CA ILE A 189 20.15 15.48 -17.55
C ILE A 189 20.97 16.74 -17.77
N PRO A 190 22.05 16.71 -18.57
CA PRO A 190 22.90 17.87 -18.75
C PRO A 190 22.05 18.93 -19.44
N GLY A 191 21.84 20.06 -18.77
CA GLY A 191 21.02 21.16 -19.27
C GLY A 191 19.67 21.36 -18.59
N LEU A 192 19.13 20.41 -17.78
CA LEU A 192 17.84 20.63 -17.10
C LEU A 192 17.90 21.81 -16.11
N LEU A 193 19.01 21.94 -15.38
CA LEU A 193 19.27 23.09 -14.49
C LEU A 193 19.41 24.41 -15.26
N GLU A 194 20.00 24.39 -16.45
CA GLU A 194 20.09 25.57 -17.32
C GLU A 194 18.73 25.93 -17.92
N GLU A 195 17.89 24.94 -18.22
CA GLU A 195 16.56 25.12 -18.77
C GLU A 195 15.55 25.59 -17.72
N ILE A 196 15.67 25.10 -16.47
CA ILE A 196 14.94 25.60 -15.30
C ILE A 196 15.37 27.04 -15.00
N LYS A 197 16.68 27.35 -15.00
CA LYS A 197 17.18 28.73 -14.84
C LYS A 197 16.74 29.64 -15.99
N LYS A 198 16.68 29.13 -17.22
CA LYS A 198 16.10 29.87 -18.35
C LYS A 198 14.61 30.12 -18.14
N LYS A 199 13.84 29.22 -17.50
CA LYS A 199 12.39 29.39 -17.30
C LYS A 199 12.04 30.27 -16.10
N ILE A 200 12.90 30.32 -15.08
CA ILE A 200 12.71 31.15 -13.89
C ILE A 200 13.35 32.53 -14.16
N ASN A 201 12.55 33.60 -14.16
CA ASN A 201 12.93 34.99 -14.47
C ASN A 201 13.31 35.28 -15.94
N ARG A 202 12.50 34.83 -16.90
CA ARG A 202 12.54 35.42 -18.25
C ARG A 202 11.99 36.84 -18.18
N PRO A 203 12.70 37.88 -18.66
CA PRO A 203 12.05 39.16 -18.90
C PRO A 203 10.93 38.95 -19.93
N VAL A 204 9.76 39.51 -19.65
CA VAL A 204 8.50 39.36 -20.43
C VAL A 204 8.65 39.42 -21.96
N PRO A 205 9.61 40.17 -22.57
CA PRO A 205 9.77 40.22 -24.02
C PRO A 205 10.27 38.95 -24.71
N GLU A 206 10.86 37.98 -24.00
CA GLU A 206 11.48 36.77 -24.59
C GLU A 206 10.67 35.47 -24.40
N LEU A 207 9.45 35.57 -23.88
CA LEU A 207 8.51 34.47 -24.03
C LEU A 207 8.19 34.37 -25.53
N PRO A 208 8.20 33.16 -26.13
CA PRO A 208 7.46 32.99 -27.37
C PRO A 208 6.04 33.43 -27.03
N LEU A 209 5.60 34.54 -27.64
CA LEU A 209 4.18 34.80 -27.79
C LEU A 209 3.63 33.48 -28.30
N ALA A 210 2.73 32.86 -27.54
CA ALA A 210 2.01 31.72 -28.06
C ALA A 210 1.47 32.19 -29.41
N GLU A 211 1.98 31.59 -30.49
CA GLU A 211 1.26 31.66 -31.75
C GLU A 211 -0.08 31.06 -31.37
N ASP A 212 -1.13 31.88 -31.39
CA ASP A 212 -2.47 31.48 -31.04
C ASP A 212 -2.94 30.41 -32.06
N GLU A 213 -2.46 29.18 -31.91
CA GLU A 213 -2.97 27.94 -32.50
C GLU A 213 -4.29 27.58 -31.76
N THR A 214 -5.16 28.58 -31.61
CA THR A 214 -6.57 28.43 -31.20
C THR A 214 -7.48 28.62 -32.41
N THR A 215 -6.99 28.41 -33.62
CA THR A 215 -7.84 28.28 -34.81
C THR A 215 -8.44 26.88 -34.88
N ILE A 216 -9.48 26.64 -34.07
CA ILE A 216 -10.35 25.48 -34.26
C ILE A 216 -11.14 25.71 -35.56
N SER A 217 -10.67 25.16 -36.68
CA SER A 217 -11.46 25.08 -37.90
C SER A 217 -12.56 24.04 -37.72
N ILE A 218 -13.73 24.48 -37.25
CA ILE A 218 -14.93 23.64 -37.30
C ILE A 218 -15.35 23.55 -38.77
N ARG A 219 -14.91 22.49 -39.46
CA ARG A 219 -15.57 22.06 -40.70
C ARG A 219 -16.94 21.54 -40.30
N SER A 220 -17.98 22.29 -40.63
CA SER A 220 -19.37 21.82 -40.56
C SER A 220 -19.45 20.49 -41.30
N ALA A 221 -19.65 19.40 -40.57
CA ALA A 221 -19.88 18.10 -41.19
C ALA A 221 -21.10 18.24 -42.11
N ALA A 222 -20.90 18.01 -43.40
CA ALA A 222 -21.99 17.93 -44.36
C ALA A 222 -22.98 16.87 -43.85
N ALA A 223 -24.20 17.32 -43.55
CA ALA A 223 -25.30 16.44 -43.24
C ALA A 223 -25.57 15.56 -44.47
N ASN A 224 -25.32 14.26 -44.34
CA ASN A 224 -25.84 13.27 -45.27
C ASN A 224 -27.36 13.20 -45.07
N SER A 225 -28.15 13.81 -45.97
CA SER A 225 -29.45 13.31 -46.42
C SER A 225 -30.14 14.27 -47.39
N GLY A 226 -30.63 13.73 -48.51
CA GLY A 226 -31.75 14.29 -49.27
C GLY A 226 -31.42 14.79 -50.68
N LYS A 227 -31.62 13.92 -51.69
CA LYS A 227 -31.83 14.35 -53.08
C LYS A 227 -33.13 15.18 -53.14
N GLY A 228 -33.01 16.48 -53.41
CA GLY A 228 -34.12 17.36 -53.74
C GLY A 228 -33.66 18.41 -54.74
N LEU A 229 -34.31 18.45 -55.91
CA LEU A 229 -34.02 19.42 -56.96
C LEU A 229 -34.55 20.80 -56.56
N GLY A 230 -33.69 21.82 -56.59
CA GLY A 230 -34.07 23.21 -56.40
C GLY A 230 -32.90 24.16 -56.64
N ASN A 231 -32.98 24.95 -57.72
CA ASN A 231 -32.02 26.00 -58.03
C ASN A 231 -32.07 27.11 -56.97
N GLY A 232 -30.96 27.33 -56.26
CA GLY A 232 -30.78 28.45 -55.36
C GLY A 232 -29.32 28.59 -54.97
N HIS A 233 -28.63 29.56 -55.56
CA HIS A 233 -27.27 29.94 -55.17
C HIS A 233 -27.28 30.50 -53.74
N ALA A 234 -26.75 29.74 -52.79
CA ALA A 234 -26.23 30.28 -51.54
C ALA A 234 -24.86 29.65 -51.30
N ALA A 235 -23.81 30.32 -51.78
CA ALA A 235 -22.46 30.03 -51.35
C ALA A 235 -22.39 30.31 -49.85
N THR A 236 -22.41 29.26 -49.03
CA THR A 236 -22.15 29.39 -47.59
C THR A 236 -20.68 29.79 -47.44
N GLN A 237 -20.41 31.08 -47.32
CA GLN A 237 -19.07 31.57 -46.97
C GLN A 237 -18.75 31.05 -45.56
N GLY A 238 -17.88 30.04 -45.48
CA GLY A 238 -17.26 29.65 -44.22
C GLY A 238 -16.45 30.83 -43.71
N ARG A 239 -16.91 31.47 -42.64
CA ARG A 239 -16.24 32.64 -42.05
C ARG A 239 -15.35 32.17 -40.91
N THR A 240 -14.07 32.52 -40.99
CA THR A 240 -13.05 32.17 -40.01
C THR A 240 -13.32 32.93 -38.71
N ILE A 241 -13.54 32.20 -37.62
CA ILE A 241 -13.70 32.77 -36.27
C ILE A 241 -12.32 32.74 -35.62
N THR A 242 -11.77 33.92 -35.36
CA THR A 242 -10.39 34.10 -34.84
C THR A 242 -10.31 34.26 -33.33
N SER A 243 -11.45 34.46 -32.65
CA SER A 243 -11.49 34.57 -31.20
C SER A 243 -12.81 34.07 -30.63
N ILE A 244 -12.80 33.64 -29.37
CA ILE A 244 -14.04 33.37 -28.60
C ILE A 244 -14.95 34.60 -28.60
N SER A 245 -14.38 35.81 -28.61
CA SER A 245 -15.12 37.07 -28.71
C SER A 245 -15.88 37.22 -30.03
N ASP A 246 -15.30 36.79 -31.17
CA ASP A 246 -15.95 36.82 -32.48
C ASP A 246 -17.11 35.82 -32.59
N ALA A 247 -16.97 34.64 -31.96
CA ALA A 247 -18.05 33.65 -31.89
C ALA A 247 -19.26 34.17 -31.11
N VAL A 248 -18.99 34.96 -30.07
CA VAL A 248 -19.99 35.51 -29.15
C VAL A 248 -20.68 36.75 -29.73
N ALA A 249 -19.95 37.57 -30.51
CA ALA A 249 -20.48 38.78 -31.15
C ALA A 249 -21.63 38.50 -32.13
N HIS A 250 -21.64 37.34 -32.81
CA HIS A 250 -22.67 37.01 -33.78
C HIS A 250 -24.03 36.66 -33.13
N PHE A 251 -24.06 36.36 -31.82
CA PHE A 251 -25.29 36.07 -31.07
C PHE A 251 -25.81 37.27 -30.26
N GLN A 252 -25.16 38.43 -30.35
CA GLN A 252 -25.25 39.50 -29.33
C GLN A 252 -25.32 40.92 -29.89
N GLN A 253 -26.06 41.14 -30.99
CA GLN A 253 -26.26 42.50 -31.51
C GLN A 253 -26.95 43.45 -30.49
N ASP A 254 -27.69 42.91 -29.52
CA ASP A 254 -28.45 43.66 -28.50
C ASP A 254 -27.96 43.42 -27.05
N ALA A 255 -26.75 42.90 -26.83
CA ALA A 255 -26.28 42.60 -25.47
C ALA A 255 -25.80 43.87 -24.74
N PRO A 256 -26.41 44.28 -23.62
CA PRO A 256 -25.95 45.43 -22.86
C PRO A 256 -24.61 45.16 -22.17
N ALA A 257 -23.80 46.21 -22.00
CA ALA A 257 -22.59 46.13 -21.21
C ALA A 257 -22.92 45.96 -19.71
N CYS A 258 -22.10 45.21 -18.97
CA CYS A 258 -22.28 45.01 -17.54
C CYS A 258 -22.09 46.35 -16.79
N PRO A 259 -23.02 46.79 -15.93
CA PRO A 259 -22.89 48.04 -15.19
C PRO A 259 -21.80 47.99 -14.12
N ASN A 260 -21.39 46.80 -13.67
CA ASN A 260 -20.39 46.63 -12.62
C ASN A 260 -18.96 46.62 -13.18
N CYS A 261 -18.71 45.94 -14.30
CA CYS A 261 -17.35 45.75 -14.84
C CYS A 261 -17.17 46.13 -16.32
N GLY A 262 -18.20 46.64 -16.99
CA GLY A 262 -18.15 47.08 -18.39
C GLY A 262 -18.01 45.96 -19.44
N HIS A 263 -17.87 44.70 -19.02
CA HIS A 263 -17.75 43.57 -19.95
C HIS A 263 -19.08 43.30 -20.68
N VAL A 264 -19.01 42.93 -21.96
CA VAL A 264 -20.19 42.57 -22.76
C VAL A 264 -20.83 41.33 -22.14
N THR A 265 -22.13 41.43 -21.84
CA THR A 265 -22.84 40.32 -21.19
C THR A 265 -23.30 39.28 -22.19
N VAL A 266 -23.37 38.02 -21.74
CA VAL A 266 -23.76 36.89 -22.59
C VAL A 266 -25.20 36.51 -22.31
N ARG A 267 -26.00 36.32 -23.37
CA ARG A 267 -27.41 35.91 -23.26
C ARG A 267 -27.52 34.54 -22.60
N ASN A 268 -28.27 34.45 -21.51
CA ASN A 268 -28.55 33.24 -20.76
C ASN A 268 -30.08 33.10 -20.62
N GLY A 269 -30.73 32.50 -21.62
CA GLY A 269 -32.18 32.44 -21.72
C GLY A 269 -32.79 33.80 -22.08
N ALA A 270 -33.72 34.30 -21.25
CA ALA A 270 -34.33 35.63 -21.39
C ALA A 270 -33.48 36.75 -20.77
N CYS A 271 -32.47 36.40 -19.97
CA CYS A 271 -31.61 37.34 -19.27
C CYS A 271 -30.21 37.40 -19.90
N PHE A 272 -29.37 38.28 -19.38
CA PHE A 272 -27.95 38.36 -19.68
C PHE A 272 -27.12 38.07 -18.43
N LYS A 273 -25.95 37.47 -18.60
CA LYS A 273 -25.00 37.18 -17.52
C LYS A 273 -23.61 37.65 -17.90
N CYS A 274 -22.95 38.33 -16.99
CA CYS A 274 -21.55 38.69 -17.15
C CYS A 274 -20.65 37.48 -16.83
N LEU A 275 -19.80 37.09 -17.76
CA LEU A 275 -18.83 36.00 -17.55
C LEU A 275 -17.63 36.43 -16.69
N ASN A 276 -17.38 37.74 -16.56
CA ASN A 276 -16.25 38.25 -15.79
C ASN A 276 -16.60 38.40 -14.29
N CYS A 277 -17.70 39.09 -13.96
CA CYS A 277 -18.09 39.34 -12.57
C CYS A 277 -19.30 38.53 -12.08
N GLY A 278 -19.95 37.76 -12.96
CA GLY A 278 -21.11 36.92 -12.60
C GLY A 278 -22.45 37.64 -12.50
N GLU A 279 -22.48 38.98 -12.65
CA GLU A 279 -23.70 39.80 -12.56
C GLU A 279 -24.75 39.40 -13.61
N SER A 280 -26.02 39.27 -13.21
CA SER A 280 -27.13 38.94 -14.10
C SER A 280 -28.03 40.15 -14.35
N LEU A 281 -28.29 40.46 -15.62
CA LEU A 281 -29.18 41.55 -16.05
C LEU A 281 -30.46 40.98 -16.67
N GLY A 282 -31.61 41.52 -16.28
CA GLY A 282 -32.90 41.19 -16.92
C GLY A 282 -33.56 39.88 -16.46
N CYS A 283 -33.10 39.28 -15.37
CA CYS A 283 -33.87 38.28 -14.64
C CYS A 283 -34.64 38.99 -13.53
N SER A 284 -35.95 39.12 -13.69
CA SER A 284 -36.90 39.36 -12.60
C SER A 284 -37.27 38.04 -11.92
#